data_AF-A0A6G3S3A7-F1
#
_entry.id   AF-A0A6G3S3A7-F1
#
_cell.length_a   1.000
_cell.length_b   1.000
_cell.length_c   1.000
_cell.angle_alpha   90.00
_cell.angle_beta   90.00
_cell.angle_gamma   90.00
#
_symmetry.space_group_name_H-M   'P 1'
#
loop_
_entity.id
_entity.type
_entity.pdbx_description
1 polymer ?
#
loop_
_entity_poly.entity_id
_entity_poly.type
_entity_poly.pdbx_seq_one_letter_code
_entity_poly.pdbx_strand_id
1 'polypeptide(L)'
;MAKEEDELAALRARVSELERAAARPPRHRTRSTFAVVLIVLAALLTPLSAVAVWSHSFIGDTDRYVSTMAPLASDPDVQDAVADRVTTALMQQIDVDDLLSGVAPADRPRLEKALDAAGGPLTSGITSLVHGAAQRFVTSPAFATVWTQLNRVAHGAVDKALTGDGDGAVKVEDGMVTLDLAPVVDRVKDALVDDGLGLAGDIPEVHTSITLMQSTGALAQAKKGFRLLQLLSWVLPLLVVLLVVGGVLLAGRRRRALVTAALAVAAGALLLGLALWLSRAFYLDALPQDV
;
A
#
# COMPACT_ATOMS: atom_id res chain seq x y z
N MET A 1 -80.65 -38.93 -1.89
CA MET A 1 -80.72 -38.94 -0.42
C MET A 1 -79.40 -39.44 0.18
N ALA A 2 -79.23 -40.70 0.61
CA ALA A 2 -78.01 -41.11 1.35
C ALA A 2 -76.67 -40.88 0.59
N LYS A 3 -76.63 -41.19 -0.71
CA LYS A 3 -75.42 -40.97 -1.54
C LYS A 3 -75.06 -39.49 -1.73
N GLU A 4 -76.07 -38.62 -1.80
CA GLU A 4 -75.85 -37.17 -1.93
C GLU A 4 -75.36 -36.56 -0.61
N GLU A 5 -75.81 -37.08 0.53
CA GLU A 5 -75.34 -36.65 1.84
C GLU A 5 -73.88 -37.03 2.08
N ASP A 6 -73.47 -38.23 1.64
CA ASP A 6 -72.07 -38.68 1.69
C ASP A 6 -71.16 -37.84 0.78
N GLU A 7 -71.61 -37.51 -0.44
CA GLU A 7 -70.86 -36.66 -1.36
C GLU A 7 -70.74 -35.22 -0.84
N LEU A 8 -71.80 -34.66 -0.25
CA LEU A 8 -71.76 -33.34 0.39
C LEU A 8 -70.83 -33.32 1.61
N ALA A 9 -70.79 -34.39 2.40
CA ALA A 9 -69.86 -34.51 3.52
C ALA A 9 -68.40 -34.57 3.05
N ALA A 10 -68.12 -35.34 1.99
CA ALA A 10 -66.78 -35.43 1.39
C ALA A 10 -66.32 -34.10 0.79
N LEU A 11 -67.22 -33.38 0.11
CA LEU A 11 -66.94 -32.05 -0.45
C LEU A 11 -66.67 -31.01 0.64
N ARG A 12 -67.45 -31.00 1.72
CA ARG A 12 -67.23 -30.10 2.86
C ARG A 12 -65.93 -30.40 3.58
N ALA A 13 -65.58 -31.68 3.75
CA ALA A 13 -64.29 -32.07 4.31
C ALA A 13 -63.13 -31.54 3.44
N ARG A 14 -63.23 -31.69 2.12
CA ARG A 14 -62.21 -31.24 1.16
C ARG A 14 -62.10 -29.72 1.08
N VAL A 15 -63.21 -28.99 1.14
CA VAL A 15 -63.22 -27.53 1.24
C VAL A 15 -62.58 -27.09 2.56
N SER A 16 -62.91 -27.72 3.69
CA SER A 16 -62.30 -27.38 4.98
C SER A 16 -60.79 -27.67 5.03
N GLU A 17 -60.34 -28.68 4.29
CA GLU A 17 -58.92 -29.03 4.15
C GLU A 17 -58.18 -28.01 3.28
N LEU A 18 -58.80 -27.58 2.17
CA LEU A 18 -58.28 -26.54 1.30
C LEU A 18 -58.26 -25.16 1.99
N GLU A 19 -59.28 -24.82 2.76
CA GLU A 19 -59.33 -23.61 3.57
C GLU A 19 -58.26 -23.61 4.66
N ARG A 20 -58.01 -24.75 5.34
CA ARG A 20 -56.89 -24.90 6.29
C ARG A 20 -55.52 -24.83 5.61
N ALA A 21 -55.40 -25.33 4.38
CA ALA A 21 -54.17 -25.23 3.60
C ALA A 21 -53.89 -23.79 3.14
N ALA A 22 -54.93 -23.06 2.73
CA ALA A 22 -54.86 -21.65 2.34
C ALA A 22 -54.66 -20.70 3.53
N ALA A 23 -55.19 -21.05 4.71
CA ALA A 23 -55.03 -20.28 5.95
C ALA A 23 -53.66 -20.44 6.62
N ARG A 24 -52.77 -21.32 6.12
CA ARG A 24 -51.39 -21.41 6.62
C ARG A 24 -50.63 -20.14 6.18
N PRO A 25 -50.17 -19.29 7.12
CA PRO A 25 -49.48 -18.06 6.76
C PRO A 25 -48.19 -18.38 5.99
N PRO A 26 -47.81 -17.59 4.97
CA PRO A 26 -46.63 -17.84 4.13
C PRO A 26 -45.33 -17.50 4.87
N ARG A 27 -45.01 -18.23 5.94
CA ARG A 27 -43.79 -18.08 6.75
C ARG A 27 -42.49 -18.40 6.00
N HIS A 28 -42.60 -18.93 4.78
CA HIS A 28 -41.47 -19.36 3.95
C HIS A 28 -40.94 -18.29 2.99
N ARG A 29 -41.77 -17.32 2.57
CA ARG A 29 -41.34 -16.29 1.59
C ARG A 29 -40.43 -15.25 2.23
N THR A 30 -40.76 -14.76 3.42
CA THR A 30 -39.95 -13.75 4.14
C THR A 30 -38.59 -14.29 4.57
N ARG A 31 -38.51 -15.56 4.99
CA ARG A 31 -37.24 -16.22 5.30
C ARG A 31 -36.40 -16.43 4.04
N SER A 32 -37.03 -16.74 2.91
CA SER A 32 -36.34 -16.90 1.63
C SER A 32 -35.82 -15.59 1.07
N THR A 33 -36.58 -14.49 1.14
CA THR A 33 -36.11 -13.17 0.70
C THR A 33 -34.97 -12.68 1.58
N PHE A 34 -35.08 -12.85 2.90
CA PHE A 34 -34.01 -12.49 3.83
C PHE A 34 -32.72 -13.28 3.58
N ALA A 35 -32.82 -14.59 3.33
CA ALA A 35 -31.67 -15.43 2.98
C ALA A 35 -30.98 -14.97 1.68
N VAL A 36 -31.75 -14.59 0.65
CA VAL A 36 -31.18 -14.05 -0.60
C VAL A 36 -30.48 -12.72 -0.35
N VAL A 37 -31.08 -11.81 0.41
CA VAL A 37 -30.47 -10.51 0.73
C VAL A 37 -29.15 -10.69 1.49
N LEU A 38 -29.11 -11.58 2.50
CA LEU A 38 -27.88 -11.88 3.25
C LEU A 38 -26.76 -12.43 2.34
N ILE A 39 -27.10 -13.33 1.41
CA ILE A 39 -26.12 -13.91 0.47
C ILE A 39 -25.60 -12.86 -0.52
N VAL A 40 -26.48 -12.00 -1.07
CA VAL A 40 -26.08 -10.92 -1.96
C VAL A 40 -25.19 -9.91 -1.23
N LEU A 41 -25.53 -9.53 0.00
CA LEU A 41 -24.70 -8.66 0.82
C LEU A 41 -23.32 -9.28 1.09
N ALA A 42 -23.27 -10.57 1.44
CA ALA A 42 -22.00 -11.26 1.64
C ALA A 42 -21.13 -11.26 0.36
N ALA A 43 -21.74 -11.50 -0.80
CA ALA A 43 -21.03 -11.49 -2.08
C ALA A 43 -20.45 -10.11 -2.43
N LEU A 44 -21.18 -9.03 -2.14
CA LEU A 44 -20.71 -7.66 -2.34
C LEU A 44 -19.64 -7.25 -1.32
N LEU A 45 -19.75 -7.70 -0.08
CA LEU A 45 -18.79 -7.37 0.98
C LEU A 45 -17.50 -8.18 0.88
N THR A 46 -17.52 -9.36 0.26
CA THR A 46 -16.32 -10.21 0.10
C THR A 46 -15.15 -9.48 -0.56
N PRO A 47 -15.27 -8.87 -1.76
CA PRO A 47 -14.16 -8.18 -2.39
C PRO A 47 -13.68 -6.98 -1.55
N LEU A 48 -14.60 -6.23 -0.93
CA LEU A 48 -14.22 -5.16 0.02
C LEU A 48 -13.44 -5.71 1.22
N SER A 49 -13.83 -6.86 1.76
CA SER A 49 -13.16 -7.52 2.87
C SER A 49 -11.75 -7.95 2.49
N ALA A 50 -11.59 -8.50 1.28
CA ALA A 50 -10.28 -8.92 0.78
C ALA A 50 -9.33 -7.73 0.64
N VAL A 51 -9.81 -6.62 0.07
CA VAL A 51 -9.03 -5.38 -0.03
C VAL A 51 -8.71 -4.80 1.36
N ALA A 52 -9.66 -4.76 2.29
CA ALA A 52 -9.42 -4.24 3.63
C ALA A 52 -8.36 -5.06 4.40
N VAL A 53 -8.46 -6.40 4.34
CA VAL A 53 -7.48 -7.30 4.96
C VAL A 53 -6.12 -7.17 4.30
N TRP A 54 -6.08 -7.14 2.97
CA TRP A 54 -4.84 -6.97 2.22
C TRP A 54 -4.17 -5.64 2.56
N SER A 55 -4.90 -4.52 2.48
CA SER A 55 -4.38 -3.19 2.79
C SER A 55 -3.88 -3.09 4.24
N HIS A 56 -4.62 -3.62 5.22
CA HIS A 56 -4.12 -3.65 6.60
C HIS A 56 -2.85 -4.49 6.73
N SER A 57 -2.81 -5.66 6.09
CA SER A 57 -1.65 -6.54 6.12
C SER A 57 -0.46 -6.05 5.30
N PHE A 58 -0.63 -5.06 4.41
CA PHE A 58 0.45 -4.50 3.60
C PHE A 58 0.96 -3.18 4.20
N ILE A 59 0.04 -2.35 4.69
CA ILE A 59 0.35 -1.04 5.31
C ILE A 59 0.79 -1.22 6.76
N GLY A 60 0.26 -2.22 7.48
CA GLY A 60 0.62 -2.49 8.88
C GLY A 60 1.74 -3.51 9.07
N ASP A 61 2.24 -4.12 8.00
CA ASP A 61 3.31 -5.13 8.05
C ASP A 61 4.53 -4.61 7.28
N THR A 62 5.50 -4.10 8.04
CA THR A 62 6.73 -3.55 7.48
C THR A 62 7.54 -4.63 6.74
N ASP A 63 7.53 -5.88 7.19
CA ASP A 63 8.28 -6.95 6.53
C ASP A 63 7.68 -7.30 5.17
N ARG A 64 6.35 -7.38 5.08
CA ARG A 64 5.66 -7.59 3.81
C ARG A 64 5.92 -6.44 2.83
N TYR A 65 5.82 -5.19 3.28
CA TYR A 65 6.13 -4.03 2.46
C TYR A 65 7.57 -4.10 1.93
N VAL A 66 8.56 -4.30 2.81
CA VAL A 66 9.98 -4.37 2.42
C VAL A 66 10.24 -5.53 1.47
N SER A 67 9.63 -6.70 1.68
CA SER A 67 9.78 -7.85 0.78
C SER A 67 9.25 -7.58 -0.64
N THR A 68 8.26 -6.68 -0.76
CA THR A 68 7.69 -6.28 -2.05
C THR A 68 8.56 -5.25 -2.76
N MET A 69 9.21 -4.36 -2.00
CA MET A 69 10.09 -3.33 -2.56
C MET A 69 11.53 -3.81 -2.77
N ALA A 70 11.96 -4.87 -2.09
CA ALA A 70 13.32 -5.39 -2.17
C ALA A 70 13.79 -5.72 -3.61
N PRO A 71 12.97 -6.33 -4.49
CA PRO A 71 13.38 -6.62 -5.86
C PRO A 71 13.71 -5.38 -6.70
N LEU A 72 13.13 -4.21 -6.36
CA LEU A 72 13.40 -2.95 -7.08
C LEU A 72 14.86 -2.50 -6.93
N ALA A 73 15.59 -2.95 -5.91
CA ALA A 73 17.01 -2.66 -5.78
C ALA A 73 17.86 -3.28 -6.91
N SER A 74 17.34 -4.30 -7.58
CA SER A 74 17.99 -4.99 -8.69
C SER A 74 17.39 -4.63 -10.06
N ASP A 75 16.45 -3.69 -10.08
CA ASP A 75 15.84 -3.20 -11.31
C ASP A 75 16.79 -2.19 -11.99
N PRO A 76 17.16 -2.39 -13.27
CA PRO A 76 18.11 -1.52 -13.95
C PRO A 76 17.60 -0.09 -14.07
N ASP A 77 16.30 0.13 -14.28
CA ASP A 77 15.74 1.47 -14.44
C ASP A 77 15.82 2.23 -13.10
N VAL A 78 15.58 1.53 -11.98
CA VAL A 78 15.74 2.10 -10.63
C VAL A 78 17.21 2.39 -10.32
N GLN A 79 18.11 1.48 -10.67
CA GLN A 79 19.55 1.67 -10.47
C GLN A 79 20.07 2.89 -11.25
N ASP A 80 19.70 3.01 -12.52
CA ASP A 80 20.08 4.12 -13.39
C ASP A 80 19.52 5.46 -12.86
N ALA A 81 18.24 5.50 -12.50
CA ALA A 81 17.61 6.69 -11.93
C ALA A 81 18.27 7.14 -10.61
N VAL A 82 18.64 6.19 -9.74
CA VAL A 82 19.35 6.49 -8.49
C VAL A 82 20.76 6.98 -8.78
N ALA A 83 21.49 6.34 -9.70
CA ALA A 83 22.84 6.75 -10.08
C ALA A 83 22.86 8.16 -10.67
N ASP A 84 21.91 8.49 -11.53
CA ASP A 84 21.75 9.82 -12.11
C ASP A 84 21.41 10.87 -11.07
N ARG A 85 20.51 10.54 -10.14
CA ARG A 85 20.11 11.48 -9.08
C ARG A 85 21.26 11.76 -8.12
N VAL A 86 22.01 10.73 -7.72
CA VAL A 86 23.21 10.85 -6.88
C VAL A 86 24.29 11.65 -7.59
N THR A 87 24.53 11.36 -8.88
CA THR A 87 25.49 12.10 -9.70
C THR A 87 25.13 13.58 -9.76
N THR A 88 23.87 13.89 -10.07
CA THR A 88 23.38 15.28 -10.13
C THR A 88 23.54 15.98 -8.78
N ALA A 89 23.17 15.32 -7.68
CA ALA A 89 23.29 15.89 -6.34
C ALA A 89 24.76 16.15 -5.94
N LEU A 90 25.67 15.24 -6.28
CA LEU A 90 27.10 15.42 -6.02
C LEU A 90 27.71 16.53 -6.89
N MET A 91 27.35 16.59 -8.18
CA MET A 91 27.81 17.64 -9.07
C MET A 91 27.32 19.03 -8.65
N GLN A 92 26.14 19.14 -8.02
CA GLN A 92 25.63 20.39 -7.45
C GLN A 92 26.41 20.87 -6.22
N GLN A 93 27.11 19.96 -5.50
CA GLN A 93 27.90 20.29 -4.32
C GLN A 93 29.37 20.57 -4.65
N ILE A 94 29.82 20.24 -5.87
CA ILE A 94 31.17 20.57 -6.32
C ILE A 94 31.20 22.03 -6.74
N ASP A 95 31.61 22.90 -5.81
CA ASP A 95 31.84 24.30 -6.09
C ASP A 95 33.28 24.50 -6.60
N VAL A 96 33.42 24.99 -7.82
CA VAL A 96 34.72 25.23 -8.45
C VAL A 96 35.47 26.34 -7.70
N ASP A 97 34.74 27.28 -7.08
CA ASP A 97 35.32 28.36 -6.30
C ASP A 97 36.01 27.86 -5.03
N ASP A 98 35.43 26.84 -4.37
CA ASP A 98 36.04 26.17 -3.21
C ASP A 98 37.32 25.42 -3.60
N LEU A 99 37.35 24.77 -4.76
CA LEU A 99 38.54 24.10 -5.28
C LEU A 99 39.67 25.09 -5.61
N LEU A 100 39.33 26.31 -6.07
CA LEU A 100 40.29 27.37 -6.37
C LEU A 100 40.82 28.09 -5.11
N SER A 101 40.12 27.98 -3.97
CA SER A 101 40.53 28.60 -2.71
C SER A 101 41.88 28.08 -2.19
N GLY A 102 42.22 26.82 -2.49
CA GLY A 102 43.49 26.18 -2.13
C GLY A 102 44.69 26.58 -3.00
N VAL A 103 44.46 27.35 -4.08
CA VAL A 103 45.50 27.76 -5.04
C VAL A 103 46.03 29.14 -4.68
N ALA A 104 47.36 29.32 -4.79
CA ALA A 104 48.00 30.60 -4.52
C ALA A 104 47.39 31.72 -5.39
N PRO A 105 47.12 32.93 -4.84
CA PRO A 105 46.45 34.01 -5.57
C PRO A 105 47.11 34.40 -6.90
N ALA A 106 48.43 34.20 -7.01
CA ALA A 106 49.20 34.50 -8.23
C ALA A 106 48.93 33.53 -9.39
N ASP A 107 48.46 32.31 -9.10
CA ASP A 107 48.24 31.25 -10.08
C ASP A 107 46.76 31.05 -10.44
N ARG A 108 45.83 31.58 -9.62
CA ARG A 108 44.38 31.53 -9.87
C ARG A 108 43.96 32.02 -11.25
N PRO A 109 44.45 33.17 -11.78
CA PRO A 109 43.99 33.67 -13.08
C PRO A 109 44.40 32.77 -14.26
N ARG A 110 45.51 32.06 -14.14
CA ARG A 110 45.94 31.09 -15.17
C ARG A 110 45.10 29.82 -15.10
N LEU A 111 44.76 29.39 -13.88
CA LEU A 111 43.97 28.19 -13.64
C LEU A 111 42.50 28.40 -14.02
N GLU A 112 41.90 29.54 -13.67
CA GLU A 112 40.55 29.94 -14.11
C GLU A 112 40.46 29.93 -15.63
N LYS A 113 41.43 30.53 -16.33
CA LYS A 113 41.44 30.56 -17.79
C LYS A 113 41.60 29.17 -18.43
N ALA A 114 42.34 28.29 -17.77
CA ALA A 114 42.47 26.89 -18.19
C ALA A 114 41.19 26.09 -17.90
N LEU A 115 40.52 26.34 -16.77
CA LEU A 115 39.23 25.77 -16.40
C LEU A 115 38.12 26.25 -17.31
N ASP A 116 38.09 27.52 -17.71
CA ASP A 116 37.13 28.04 -18.70
C ASP A 116 37.33 27.37 -20.07
N ALA A 117 38.59 27.21 -20.49
CA ALA A 117 38.93 26.55 -21.76
C ALA A 117 38.66 25.04 -21.74
N ALA A 118 38.81 24.40 -20.58
CA ALA A 118 38.62 22.96 -20.38
C ALA A 118 37.27 22.61 -19.75
N GLY A 119 36.42 23.59 -19.46
CA GLY A 119 35.32 23.46 -18.49
C GLY A 119 34.28 22.43 -18.91
N GLY A 120 33.86 22.44 -20.17
CA GLY A 120 32.97 21.41 -20.72
C GLY A 120 33.55 20.00 -20.61
N PRO A 121 34.72 19.72 -21.23
CA PRO A 121 35.36 18.41 -21.17
C PRO A 121 35.71 17.92 -19.76
N LEU A 122 36.21 18.80 -18.89
CA LEU A 122 36.59 18.46 -17.52
C LEU A 122 35.35 18.13 -16.68
N THR A 123 34.31 18.97 -16.74
CA THR A 123 33.05 18.72 -16.04
C THR A 123 32.42 17.43 -16.53
N SER A 124 32.43 17.19 -17.85
CA SER A 124 31.92 15.94 -18.43
C SER A 124 32.70 14.70 -17.97
N GLY A 125 34.03 14.82 -17.86
CA GLY A 125 34.89 13.76 -17.33
C GLY A 125 34.62 13.45 -15.85
N ILE A 126 34.46 14.49 -15.02
CA ILE A 126 34.10 14.33 -13.59
C ILE A 126 32.71 13.73 -13.47
N THR A 127 31.72 14.25 -14.19
CA THR A 127 30.36 13.71 -14.21
C THR A 127 30.36 12.23 -14.61
N SER A 128 31.10 11.85 -15.65
CA SER A 128 31.20 10.44 -16.09
C SER A 128 31.88 9.55 -15.05
N LEU A 129 32.92 10.06 -14.37
CA LEU A 129 33.59 9.33 -13.29
C LEU A 129 32.66 9.11 -12.09
N VAL A 130 31.96 10.16 -11.66
CA VAL A 130 30.99 10.11 -10.55
C VAL A 130 29.83 9.19 -10.91
N HIS A 131 29.25 9.33 -12.10
CA HIS A 131 28.20 8.44 -12.58
C HIS A 131 28.67 6.99 -12.64
N GLY A 132 29.87 6.71 -13.18
CA GLY A 132 30.42 5.35 -13.19
C GLY A 132 30.68 4.78 -11.79
N ALA A 133 31.03 5.62 -10.81
CA ALA A 133 31.16 5.20 -9.42
C ALA A 133 29.79 4.93 -8.77
N ALA A 134 28.81 5.79 -9.00
CA ALA A 134 27.43 5.61 -8.55
C ALA A 134 26.84 4.32 -9.15
N GLN A 135 27.05 4.08 -10.44
CA GLN A 135 26.60 2.87 -11.14
C GLN A 135 27.18 1.59 -10.53
N ARG A 136 28.49 1.58 -10.23
CA ARG A 136 29.14 0.45 -9.55
C ARG A 136 28.57 0.21 -8.15
N PHE A 137 28.18 1.26 -7.45
CA PHE A 137 27.57 1.13 -6.13
C PHE A 137 26.15 0.58 -6.22
N VAL A 138 25.27 1.16 -7.06
CA VAL A 138 23.86 0.72 -7.17
C VAL A 138 23.72 -0.71 -7.71
N THR A 139 24.69 -1.18 -8.51
CA THR A 139 24.73 -2.55 -9.01
C THR A 139 25.33 -3.55 -8.00
N SER A 140 25.87 -3.08 -6.89
CA SER A 140 26.53 -3.92 -5.89
C SER A 140 25.53 -4.56 -4.91
N PRO A 141 25.91 -5.67 -4.23
CA PRO A 141 25.11 -6.25 -3.15
C PRO A 141 24.86 -5.26 -1.99
N ALA A 142 25.77 -4.31 -1.76
CA ALA A 142 25.65 -3.25 -0.76
C ALA A 142 24.34 -2.47 -0.90
N PHE A 143 24.02 -2.11 -2.14
CA PHE A 143 22.86 -1.30 -2.45
C PHE A 143 21.57 -2.01 -2.08
N ALA A 144 21.47 -3.33 -2.27
CA ALA A 144 20.28 -4.09 -1.87
C ALA A 144 20.07 -4.05 -0.34
N THR A 145 21.14 -4.14 0.45
CA THR A 145 21.08 -4.01 1.92
C THR A 145 20.64 -2.61 2.33
N VAL A 146 21.28 -1.57 1.76
CA VAL A 146 20.93 -0.17 2.04
C VAL A 146 19.49 0.14 1.62
N TRP A 147 19.06 -0.33 0.45
CA TRP A 147 17.71 -0.16 -0.07
C TRP A 147 16.66 -0.77 0.84
N THR A 148 16.85 -2.03 1.26
CA THR A 148 15.90 -2.70 2.15
C THR A 148 15.82 -2.03 3.53
N GLN A 149 16.96 -1.59 4.06
CA GLN A 149 17.03 -0.88 5.32
C GLN A 149 16.35 0.50 5.24
N LEU A 150 16.60 1.26 4.17
CA LEU A 150 15.94 2.53 3.90
C LEU A 150 14.42 2.38 3.84
N ASN A 151 13.93 1.40 3.07
CA ASN A 151 12.50 1.11 2.95
C ASN A 151 11.88 0.75 4.30
N ARG A 152 12.56 -0.08 5.10
CA ARG A 152 12.10 -0.46 6.44
C ARG A 152 11.95 0.74 7.36
N VAL A 153 12.95 1.61 7.35
CA VAL A 153 12.95 2.78 8.22
C VAL A 153 11.92 3.81 7.76
N ALA A 154 11.85 4.10 6.47
CA ALA A 154 10.85 5.02 5.90
C ALA A 154 9.42 4.52 6.20
N HIS A 155 9.15 3.24 5.97
CA HIS A 155 7.85 2.65 6.26
C HIS A 155 7.52 2.69 7.76
N GLY A 156 8.47 2.33 8.62
CA GLY A 156 8.27 2.38 10.08
C GLY A 156 8.01 3.80 10.59
N ALA A 157 8.59 4.81 9.94
CA ALA A 157 8.35 6.21 10.28
C ALA A 157 6.93 6.67 9.90
N VAL A 158 6.45 6.24 8.72
CA VAL A 158 5.06 6.47 8.28
C VAL A 158 4.06 5.75 9.19
N ASP A 159 4.33 4.48 9.53
CA ASP A 159 3.47 3.70 10.42
C ASP A 159 3.30 4.38 11.78
N LYS A 160 4.39 4.79 12.43
CA LYS A 160 4.35 5.55 13.69
C LYS A 160 3.57 6.86 13.56
N ALA A 161 3.74 7.58 12.46
CA ALA A 161 3.00 8.82 12.22
C ALA A 161 1.48 8.56 12.09
N LEU A 162 1.08 7.42 11.51
CA LEU A 162 -0.32 7.03 11.29
C LEU A 162 -0.98 6.41 12.53
N THR A 163 -0.31 5.52 13.24
CA THR A 163 -0.80 4.85 14.45
C THR A 163 -0.81 5.79 15.65
N GLY A 164 0.15 6.71 15.72
CA GLY A 164 0.38 7.53 16.91
C GLY A 164 1.14 6.79 18.01
N ASP A 165 1.64 5.57 17.74
CA ASP A 165 2.49 4.81 18.66
C ASP A 165 3.92 5.36 18.59
N GLY A 166 4.17 6.45 19.33
CA GLY A 166 5.49 7.07 19.41
C GLY A 166 5.66 7.85 20.71
N ASP A 167 6.20 7.19 21.73
CA ASP A 167 6.77 7.85 22.89
C ASP A 167 8.07 8.54 22.45
N GLY A 168 8.04 9.86 22.23
CA GLY A 168 9.22 10.71 22.08
C GLY A 168 9.58 11.29 20.70
N ALA A 169 9.18 10.69 19.58
CA ALA A 169 9.62 11.13 18.23
C ALA A 169 8.57 11.94 17.43
N VAL A 170 7.37 12.13 17.97
CA VAL A 170 6.31 12.96 17.37
C VAL A 170 5.85 13.95 18.43
N LYS A 171 6.51 15.11 18.49
CA LYS A 171 5.94 16.25 19.21
C LYS A 171 4.89 16.87 18.32
N VAL A 172 3.62 16.62 18.65
CA VAL A 172 2.52 17.43 18.14
C VAL A 172 2.53 18.74 18.92
N GLU A 173 3.37 19.68 18.50
CA GLU A 173 3.21 21.09 18.87
C GLU A 173 2.56 21.80 17.68
N ASP A 174 1.43 22.48 17.96
CA ASP A 174 0.72 23.33 17.00
C ASP A 174 0.28 22.69 15.67
N GLY A 175 -0.02 21.38 15.67
CA GLY A 175 -0.56 20.68 14.49
C GLY A 175 0.47 20.34 13.42
N MET A 176 1.76 20.49 13.71
CA MET A 176 2.86 20.08 12.85
C MET A 176 3.40 18.72 13.32
N VAL A 177 3.44 17.74 12.42
CA VAL A 177 4.11 16.46 12.66
C VAL A 177 5.51 16.57 12.09
N THR A 178 6.46 16.91 12.97
CA THR A 178 7.89 16.82 12.68
C THR A 178 8.32 15.37 12.82
N LEU A 179 8.77 14.79 11.71
CA LEU A 179 9.40 13.48 11.73
C LEU A 179 10.90 13.70 11.84
N ASP A 180 11.48 13.21 12.94
CA ASP A 180 12.94 13.19 13.09
C ASP A 180 13.51 12.10 12.18
N LEU A 181 14.21 12.53 11.13
CA LEU A 181 14.87 11.63 10.19
C LEU A 181 16.30 11.26 10.63
N ALA A 182 16.82 11.84 11.72
CA ALA A 182 18.17 11.52 12.21
C ALA A 182 18.37 10.00 12.43
N PRO A 183 17.44 9.25 13.05
CA PRO A 183 17.59 7.80 13.22
C PRO A 183 17.59 7.00 11.91
N VAL A 184 17.15 7.61 10.81
CA VAL A 184 17.17 7.03 9.46
C VAL A 184 18.54 7.25 8.83
N VAL A 185 19.02 8.49 8.90
CA VAL A 185 20.33 8.89 8.38
C VAL A 185 21.43 8.10 9.06
N ASP A 186 21.37 7.93 10.40
CA ASP A 186 22.38 7.20 11.16
C ASP A 186 22.46 5.72 10.74
N ARG A 187 21.31 5.03 10.61
CA ARG A 187 21.31 3.63 10.16
C ARG A 187 21.80 3.44 8.74
N VAL A 188 21.60 4.44 7.87
CA VAL A 188 22.09 4.40 6.49
C VAL A 188 23.59 4.62 6.46
N LYS A 189 24.10 5.55 7.28
CA LYS A 189 25.54 5.74 7.48
C LYS A 189 26.19 4.46 7.99
N ASP A 190 25.62 3.83 9.02
CA ASP A 190 26.12 2.56 9.57
C ASP A 190 26.17 1.47 8.49
N ALA A 191 25.08 1.30 7.72
CA ALA A 191 25.03 0.31 6.64
C ALA A 191 26.04 0.59 5.51
N LEU A 192 26.33 1.86 5.20
CA LEU A 192 27.33 2.25 4.21
C LEU A 192 28.76 2.05 4.74
N VAL A 193 29.01 2.33 6.02
CA VAL A 193 30.31 2.13 6.67
C VAL A 193 30.63 0.64 6.79
N ASP A 194 29.66 -0.18 7.21
CA ASP A 194 29.82 -1.64 7.36
C ASP A 194 30.16 -2.34 6.03
N ASP A 195 29.70 -1.80 4.90
CA ASP A 195 29.95 -2.34 3.56
C ASP A 195 31.16 -1.71 2.84
N GLY A 196 32.01 -0.97 3.58
CA GLY A 196 33.32 -0.50 3.11
C GLY A 196 33.34 0.91 2.52
N LEU A 197 32.22 1.64 2.55
CA LEU A 197 32.17 3.07 2.18
C LEU A 197 32.43 3.95 3.41
N GLY A 198 33.65 3.87 3.96
CA GLY A 198 34.05 4.58 5.18
C GLY A 198 33.88 6.11 5.13
N LEU A 199 33.85 6.70 3.93
CA LEU A 199 33.55 8.13 3.71
C LEU A 199 32.14 8.52 4.20
N ALA A 200 31.21 7.57 4.32
CA ALA A 200 29.88 7.82 4.88
C ALA A 200 29.91 8.15 6.38
N GLY A 201 30.97 7.73 7.09
CA GLY A 201 31.17 8.06 8.51
C GLY A 201 31.43 9.55 8.76
N ASP A 202 32.03 10.24 7.77
CA ASP A 202 32.38 11.67 7.86
C ASP A 202 31.21 12.60 7.50
N ILE A 203 30.07 12.05 7.05
CA ILE A 203 28.86 12.83 6.79
C ILE A 203 28.35 13.37 8.13
N PRO A 204 28.27 14.70 8.33
CA PRO A 204 27.79 15.29 9.58
C PRO A 204 26.41 14.74 9.96
N GLU A 205 26.12 14.57 11.26
CA GLU A 205 24.77 14.23 11.71
C GLU A 205 23.79 15.32 11.25
N VAL A 206 22.95 14.97 10.28
CA VAL A 206 21.95 15.90 9.77
C VAL A 206 20.67 15.69 10.56
N HIS A 207 20.46 16.49 11.60
CA HIS A 207 19.16 16.62 12.27
C HIS A 207 18.19 17.37 11.35
N THR A 208 17.83 16.75 10.23
CA THR A 208 16.86 17.32 9.30
C THR A 208 15.47 16.97 9.82
N SER A 209 14.88 17.88 10.58
CA SER A 209 13.43 17.88 10.80
C SER A 209 12.75 18.29 9.50
N ILE A 210 12.58 17.35 8.57
CA ILE A 210 11.82 17.62 7.35
C ILE A 210 10.35 17.73 7.75
N THR A 211 9.78 18.91 7.56
CA THR A 211 8.33 19.12 7.68
C THR A 211 7.68 18.42 6.49
N LEU A 212 7.36 17.13 6.64
CA LEU A 212 6.90 16.29 5.53
C LEU A 212 5.53 16.71 4.97
N MET A 213 4.72 17.46 5.73
CA MET A 213 3.41 17.96 5.27
C MET A 213 2.99 19.26 5.96
N GLN A 214 2.80 20.32 5.17
CA GLN A 214 2.12 21.57 5.59
C GLN A 214 0.58 21.46 5.59
N SER A 215 0.01 20.27 5.37
CA SER A 215 -1.45 20.06 5.30
C SER A 215 -1.97 19.41 6.57
N THR A 216 -2.45 20.24 7.50
CA THR A 216 -3.14 19.83 8.73
C THR A 216 -4.38 18.94 8.47
N GLY A 217 -4.94 18.97 7.25
CA GLY A 217 -6.11 18.17 6.87
C GLY A 217 -5.78 16.76 6.34
N ALA A 218 -4.72 16.61 5.53
CA ALA A 218 -4.43 15.35 4.84
C ALA A 218 -4.01 14.25 5.82
N LEU A 219 -3.17 14.57 6.80
CA LEU A 219 -2.74 13.61 7.81
C LEU A 219 -3.89 13.19 8.72
N ALA A 220 -4.74 14.11 9.14
CA ALA A 220 -5.92 13.78 9.95
C ALA A 220 -6.89 12.85 9.20
N GLN A 221 -7.09 13.09 7.90
CA GLN A 221 -7.86 12.20 7.02
C GLN A 221 -7.17 10.84 6.84
N ALA A 222 -5.86 10.80 6.65
CA ALA A 222 -5.09 9.57 6.54
C ALA A 222 -5.17 8.73 7.83
N LYS A 223 -4.99 9.34 9.00
CA LYS A 223 -5.16 8.67 10.31
C LYS A 223 -6.58 8.16 10.52
N LYS A 224 -7.60 8.90 10.06
CA LYS A 224 -9.00 8.48 10.14
C LYS A 224 -9.29 7.30 9.20
N GLY A 225 -8.78 7.38 7.97
CA GLY A 225 -8.87 6.30 6.98
C GLY A 225 -8.16 5.04 7.45
N PHE A 226 -6.94 5.16 7.98
CA PHE A 226 -6.17 4.05 8.54
C PHE A 226 -6.90 3.39 9.72
N ARG A 227 -7.44 4.17 10.67
CA ARG A 227 -8.28 3.63 11.76
C ARG A 227 -9.53 2.93 11.24
N LEU A 228 -10.17 3.47 10.20
CA LEU A 228 -11.32 2.82 9.57
C LEU A 228 -10.91 1.51 8.88
N LEU A 229 -9.78 1.48 8.18
CA LEU A 229 -9.23 0.28 7.56
C LEU A 229 -8.88 -0.78 8.60
N GLN A 230 -8.24 -0.40 9.70
CA GLN A 230 -7.95 -1.30 10.81
C GLN A 230 -9.24 -1.86 11.41
N LEU A 231 -10.27 -1.03 11.58
CA LEU A 231 -11.59 -1.46 12.05
C LEU A 231 -12.31 -2.38 11.04
N LEU A 232 -12.20 -2.11 9.75
CA LEU A 232 -12.80 -2.95 8.72
C LEU A 232 -12.05 -4.27 8.56
N SER A 233 -10.73 -4.29 8.71
CA SER A 233 -9.89 -5.47 8.46
C SER A 233 -10.29 -6.69 9.32
N TRP A 234 -10.71 -6.47 10.57
CA TRP A 234 -11.18 -7.53 11.47
C TRP A 234 -12.71 -7.71 11.47
N VAL A 235 -13.48 -6.62 11.33
CA VAL A 235 -14.97 -6.69 11.39
C VAL A 235 -15.57 -7.20 10.08
N LEU A 236 -15.08 -6.76 8.92
CA LEU A 236 -15.69 -7.11 7.63
C LEU A 236 -15.61 -8.62 7.32
N PRO A 237 -14.47 -9.31 7.52
CA PRO A 237 -14.42 -10.76 7.29
C PRO A 237 -15.38 -11.52 8.19
N LEU A 238 -15.46 -11.11 9.47
CA LEU A 238 -16.32 -11.74 10.46
C LEU A 238 -17.80 -11.51 10.13
N LEU A 239 -18.15 -10.31 9.66
CA LEU A 239 -19.48 -9.97 9.18
C LEU A 239 -19.83 -10.76 7.93
N VAL A 240 -18.93 -10.91 6.96
CA VAL A 240 -19.14 -11.74 5.75
C VAL A 240 -19.44 -13.19 6.15
N VAL A 241 -18.64 -13.78 7.05
CA VAL A 241 -18.89 -15.14 7.55
C VAL A 241 -20.27 -15.23 8.22
N LEU A 242 -20.62 -14.26 9.06
CA LEU A 242 -21.90 -14.23 9.76
C LEU A 242 -23.10 -14.09 8.81
N LEU A 243 -22.97 -13.28 7.76
CA LEU A 243 -23.98 -13.14 6.71
C LEU A 243 -24.16 -14.44 5.91
N VAL A 244 -23.07 -15.11 5.54
CA VAL A 244 -23.12 -16.41 4.84
C VAL A 244 -23.78 -17.47 5.72
N VAL A 245 -23.34 -17.60 6.98
CA VAL A 245 -23.90 -18.57 7.93
C VAL A 245 -25.38 -18.28 8.19
N GLY A 246 -25.74 -17.03 8.45
CA GLY A 246 -27.14 -16.61 8.65
C GLY A 246 -28.01 -16.89 7.42
N GLY A 247 -27.54 -16.54 6.22
CA GLY A 247 -28.25 -16.78 4.98
C GLY A 247 -28.50 -18.27 4.71
N VAL A 248 -27.51 -19.11 4.99
CA VAL A 248 -27.62 -20.58 4.84
C VAL A 248 -28.57 -21.18 5.88
N LEU A 249 -28.52 -20.73 7.14
CA LEU A 249 -29.38 -21.24 8.22
C LEU A 249 -30.86 -20.89 8.01
N LEU A 250 -31.16 -19.71 7.47
CA LEU A 250 -32.54 -19.30 7.17
C LEU A 250 -33.09 -19.93 5.88
N ALA A 251 -32.23 -20.46 5.01
CA ALA A 251 -32.66 -21.03 3.74
C ALA A 251 -33.38 -22.38 3.93
N GLY A 252 -34.54 -22.52 3.27
CA GLY A 252 -35.30 -23.78 3.25
C GLY A 252 -34.58 -24.97 2.60
N ARG A 253 -33.55 -24.72 1.76
CA ARG A 253 -32.71 -25.75 1.13
C ARG A 253 -31.22 -25.45 1.32
N ARG A 254 -30.69 -25.75 2.51
CA ARG A 254 -29.33 -25.41 2.96
C ARG A 254 -28.22 -25.78 1.96
N ARG A 255 -28.30 -26.94 1.31
CA ARG A 255 -27.30 -27.37 0.29
C ARG A 255 -27.26 -26.44 -0.93
N ARG A 256 -28.42 -26.02 -1.45
CA ARG A 256 -28.47 -25.09 -2.60
C ARG A 256 -28.02 -23.69 -2.20
N ALA A 257 -28.39 -23.25 -0.99
CA ALA A 257 -27.96 -21.97 -0.45
C ALA A 257 -26.43 -21.88 -0.29
N LEU A 258 -25.79 -22.95 0.15
CA LEU A 258 -24.32 -23.03 0.21
C LEU A 258 -23.68 -22.91 -1.17
N VAL A 259 -24.18 -23.64 -2.17
CA VAL A 259 -23.66 -23.55 -3.55
C VAL A 259 -23.84 -22.15 -4.12
N THR A 260 -25.00 -21.51 -3.93
CA THR A 260 -25.23 -20.13 -4.39
C THR A 260 -24.35 -19.13 -3.67
N ALA A 261 -24.13 -19.29 -2.37
CA ALA A 261 -23.23 -18.42 -1.62
C ALA A 261 -21.78 -18.58 -2.08
N ALA A 262 -21.31 -19.82 -2.28
CA ALA A 262 -19.97 -20.10 -2.80
C ALA A 262 -19.77 -19.51 -4.20
N LEU A 263 -20.75 -19.67 -5.10
CA LEU A 263 -20.70 -19.08 -6.45
C LEU A 263 -20.72 -17.55 -6.42
N ALA A 264 -21.52 -16.95 -5.54
CA ALA A 264 -21.59 -15.49 -5.43
C ALA A 264 -20.28 -14.89 -4.87
N VAL A 265 -19.68 -15.56 -3.87
CA VAL A 265 -18.35 -15.21 -3.34
C VAL A 265 -17.27 -15.36 -4.42
N ALA A 266 -17.28 -16.47 -5.17
CA ALA A 266 -16.34 -16.70 -6.27
C ALA A 266 -16.48 -15.66 -7.39
N ALA A 267 -17.71 -15.28 -7.75
CA ALA A 267 -17.96 -14.23 -8.72
C ALA A 267 -17.46 -12.86 -8.23
N GLY A 268 -17.66 -12.53 -6.95
CA GLY A 268 -17.11 -11.31 -6.35
C GLY A 268 -15.58 -11.26 -6.37
N ALA A 269 -14.92 -12.38 -6.06
CA ALA A 269 -13.46 -12.49 -6.14
C ALA A 269 -12.94 -12.37 -7.59
N LEU A 270 -13.63 -12.99 -8.56
CA LEU A 270 -13.31 -12.86 -9.98
C LEU A 270 -13.43 -11.41 -10.47
N LEU A 271 -14.50 -10.71 -10.10
CA LEU A 271 -14.68 -9.30 -10.44
C LEU A 271 -13.57 -8.42 -9.86
N LEU A 272 -13.18 -8.66 -8.61
CA LEU A 272 -12.05 -7.96 -8.00
C LEU A 272 -10.74 -8.24 -8.77
N GLY A 273 -10.46 -9.50 -9.09
CA GLY A 273 -9.28 -9.87 -9.87
C GLY A 273 -9.26 -9.20 -11.25
N LEU A 274 -10.41 -9.14 -11.93
CA LEU A 274 -10.55 -8.47 -13.22
C LEU A 274 -10.34 -6.96 -13.12
N ALA A 275 -10.88 -6.32 -12.08
CA ALA A 275 -10.68 -4.89 -11.84
C ALA A 275 -9.20 -4.56 -11.59
N LEU A 276 -8.51 -5.37 -10.79
CA LEU A 276 -7.07 -5.22 -10.55
C LEU A 276 -6.26 -5.40 -11.83
N TRP A 277 -6.59 -6.42 -12.63
CA TRP A 277 -5.92 -6.66 -13.92
C TRP A 277 -6.09 -5.49 -14.89
N LEU A 278 -7.31 -4.94 -15.02
CA LEU A 278 -7.58 -3.76 -15.85
C LEU A 278 -6.87 -2.51 -15.33
N SER A 279 -6.85 -2.32 -14.01
CA SER A 279 -6.14 -1.18 -13.41
C SER A 279 -4.65 -1.21 -13.70
N ARG A 280 -4.02 -2.41 -13.66
CA ARG A 280 -2.61 -2.59 -14.02
C ARG A 280 -2.34 -2.18 -15.47
N ALA A 281 -3.20 -2.58 -16.40
CA ALA A 281 -3.05 -2.21 -17.82
C ALA A 281 -3.10 -0.68 -18.00
N PHE A 282 -4.10 -0.02 -17.41
CA PHE A 282 -4.22 1.43 -17.48
C PHE A 282 -3.07 2.19 -16.79
N TYR A 283 -2.58 1.71 -15.65
CA TYR A 283 -1.55 2.40 -14.88
C TYR A 283 -0.17 2.28 -15.54
N LEU A 284 0.13 1.14 -16.16
CA LEU A 284 1.38 0.94 -16.90
C LEU A 284 1.40 1.74 -18.21
N ASP A 285 0.25 1.90 -18.88
CA ASP A 285 0.13 2.72 -20.10
C ASP A 285 0.15 4.24 -19.81
N ALA A 286 -0.07 4.64 -18.55
CA ALA A 286 -0.10 6.04 -18.13
C ALA A 286 1.24 6.54 -17.53
N LEU A 287 2.25 5.68 -17.42
CA LEU A 287 3.59 6.11 -17.03
C LEU A 287 4.24 6.85 -18.22
N PRO A 288 4.76 8.08 -18.00
CA PRO A 288 5.58 8.77 -19.00
C PRO A 288 6.71 7.84 -19.46
N GLN A 289 7.05 7.85 -20.76
CA GLN A 289 8.14 7.02 -21.31
C GLN A 289 9.53 7.62 -21.00
N ASP A 290 9.57 8.58 -20.09
CA ASP A 290 10.64 9.53 -19.86
C ASP A 290 11.00 9.61 -18.37
N VAL A 291 10.97 8.45 -17.69
CA VAL A 291 11.62 8.23 -16.38
C VAL A 291 12.53 7.02 -16.48
#